data_AF-A0A1Z4NF97-F1
#
_entry.id   AF-A0A1Z4NF97-F1
#
_cell.length_a   1.000
_cell.length_b   1.000
_cell.length_c   1.000
_cell.angle_alpha   90.00
_cell.angle_beta   90.00
_cell.angle_gamma   90.00
#
_symmetry.space_group_name_H-M   'P 1'
#
loop_
_entity.id
_entity.type
_entity.pdbx_description
1 polymer ?
#
loop_
_entity_poly.entity_id
_entity_poly.type
_entity_poly.pdbx_seq_one_letter_code
_entity_poly.pdbx_strand_id
1 'polypeptide(L)'
;MFKKAPTAILSLGLTVILYGVLPTQAETFSTNPQNPTVLKSNTISGQILPTKGKKYYVTFLAGSGNIFFDVNIAPKDNKGAVFFWQVYRNATDAVKDNPLCTGNLYLEVEKKGDKCVITTPDKKPQAVLLSFGAYPNSDPVMLNYTIKLSGDWQALSDSATSAVDLSMRRAVYFATGYTKSVNTSTPYATPGQPITLNRANNKRCGKASCVYWAGVFIFRNSTAGNLKVPVKITSGGSSQTATVEFTDGSKIAELTKGITINNGTNKVVVEIDPDNKLGEANRQNNTLTVDVTLKP
;
A
#
# COMPACT_ATOMS: atom_id res chain seq x y z
N MET A 1 -16.51 87.61 21.11
CA MET A 1 -17.23 86.33 21.32
C MET A 1 -17.14 85.50 20.03
N PHE A 2 -16.21 84.55 19.95
CA PHE A 2 -16.15 83.60 18.83
C PHE A 2 -16.48 82.20 19.36
N LYS A 3 -17.57 81.62 18.85
CA LYS A 3 -18.03 80.25 19.14
C LYS A 3 -17.05 79.25 18.52
N LYS A 4 -16.44 78.39 19.34
CA LYS A 4 -15.73 77.19 18.89
C LYS A 4 -16.72 76.20 18.27
N ALA A 5 -16.44 75.76 17.05
CA ALA A 5 -17.13 74.61 16.44
C ALA A 5 -16.54 73.29 16.96
N PRO A 6 -17.34 72.22 17.10
CA PRO A 6 -16.86 70.93 17.56
C PRO A 6 -16.20 70.13 16.42
N THR A 7 -15.03 69.57 16.70
CA THR A 7 -14.31 68.65 15.81
C THR A 7 -14.91 67.25 15.95
N ALA A 8 -15.55 66.75 14.89
CA ALA A 8 -16.03 65.37 14.83
C ALA A 8 -14.85 64.44 14.49
N ILE A 9 -14.52 63.53 15.41
CA ILE A 9 -13.54 62.46 15.18
C ILE A 9 -14.30 61.28 14.55
N LEU A 10 -14.10 61.08 13.24
CA LEU A 10 -14.64 59.94 12.50
C LEU A 10 -13.71 58.73 12.74
N SER A 11 -14.08 57.84 13.66
CA SER A 11 -13.41 56.55 13.87
C SER A 11 -13.82 55.57 12.78
N LEU A 12 -13.01 55.47 11.71
CA LEU A 12 -13.11 54.38 10.73
C LEU A 12 -12.58 53.08 11.35
N GLY A 13 -13.49 52.23 11.82
CA GLY A 13 -13.19 50.87 12.21
C GLY A 13 -12.82 50.02 10.99
N LEU A 14 -11.52 49.88 10.73
CA LEU A 14 -10.99 48.98 9.71
C LEU A 14 -10.99 47.55 10.27
N THR A 15 -12.06 46.80 10.05
CA THR A 15 -12.08 45.35 10.29
C THR A 15 -11.32 44.66 9.16
N VAL A 16 -10.02 44.41 9.36
CA VAL A 16 -9.24 43.53 8.49
C VAL A 16 -9.69 42.10 8.75
N ILE A 17 -10.53 41.56 7.88
CA ILE A 17 -10.85 40.13 7.86
C ILE A 17 -9.64 39.41 7.24
N LEU A 18 -8.68 39.02 8.08
CA LEU A 18 -7.63 38.08 7.71
C LEU A 18 -8.28 36.69 7.52
N TYR A 19 -8.64 36.35 6.28
CA TYR A 19 -8.85 34.95 5.87
C TYR A 19 -7.50 34.24 5.80
N GLY A 20 -6.84 34.08 6.95
CA GLY A 20 -5.73 33.17 7.10
C GLY A 20 -6.29 31.76 7.16
N VAL A 21 -6.32 31.07 6.03
CA VAL A 21 -6.48 29.61 6.01
C VAL A 21 -5.36 29.05 6.89
N LEU A 22 -5.70 28.57 8.09
CA LEU A 22 -4.77 27.87 8.95
C LEU A 22 -4.16 26.73 8.13
N PRO A 23 -2.82 26.58 8.08
CA PRO A 23 -2.20 25.54 7.29
C PRO A 23 -2.75 24.19 7.75
N THR A 24 -3.40 23.50 6.82
CA THR A 24 -3.76 22.09 6.93
C THR A 24 -2.55 21.34 7.46
N GLN A 25 -2.80 20.53 8.51
CA GLN A 25 -1.82 19.70 9.20
C GLN A 25 -0.77 19.16 8.22
N ALA A 26 0.50 19.52 8.42
CA ALA A 26 1.58 19.10 7.53
C ALA A 26 1.58 17.57 7.43
N GLU A 27 1.26 17.03 6.25
CA GLU A 27 1.32 15.59 6.04
C GLU A 27 2.75 15.13 6.33
N THR A 28 2.91 14.24 7.29
CA THR A 28 4.22 13.64 7.58
C THR A 28 4.52 12.60 6.52
N PHE A 29 5.36 12.96 5.56
CA PHE A 29 5.87 12.02 4.58
C PHE A 29 6.73 10.93 5.24
N SER A 30 6.64 9.72 4.71
CA SER A 30 7.41 8.57 5.19
C SER A 30 8.90 8.77 5.00
N THR A 31 9.69 8.32 5.95
CA THR A 31 11.16 8.24 5.87
C THR A 31 11.66 6.83 5.54
N ASN A 32 10.73 5.87 5.35
CA ASN A 32 11.04 4.49 5.00
C ASN A 32 10.74 4.25 3.50
N PRO A 33 11.76 3.97 2.65
CA PRO A 33 11.54 3.71 1.23
C PRO A 33 10.69 2.46 0.97
N GLN A 34 10.62 1.52 1.92
CA GLN A 34 9.78 0.31 1.82
C GLN A 34 8.31 0.56 2.16
N ASN A 35 7.99 1.72 2.74
CA ASN A 35 6.63 2.12 3.05
C ASN A 35 6.42 3.62 2.73
N PRO A 36 6.52 4.02 1.45
CA PRO A 36 6.43 5.42 1.05
C PRO A 36 5.02 5.99 1.20
N THR A 37 4.92 7.30 1.38
CA THR A 37 3.63 8.00 1.39
C THR A 37 3.03 7.99 -0.02
N VAL A 38 1.74 7.66 -0.12
CA VAL A 38 1.07 7.58 -1.41
C VAL A 38 0.67 8.97 -1.87
N LEU A 39 1.12 9.35 -3.06
CA LEU A 39 0.85 10.68 -3.59
C LEU A 39 -0.54 10.74 -4.21
N LYS A 40 -1.43 11.52 -3.59
CA LYS A 40 -2.83 11.69 -4.01
C LYS A 40 -3.06 12.86 -4.95
N SER A 41 -2.11 13.78 -5.07
CA SER A 41 -2.19 14.95 -5.93
C SER A 41 -0.88 15.17 -6.68
N ASN A 42 -0.88 15.91 -7.78
CA ASN A 42 0.36 16.23 -8.50
C ASN A 42 1.27 17.22 -7.74
N THR A 43 0.85 17.69 -6.56
CA THR A 43 1.55 18.73 -5.82
C THR A 43 1.90 18.22 -4.43
N ILE A 44 3.17 18.33 -4.08
CA ILE A 44 3.72 18.04 -2.76
C ILE A 44 4.12 19.38 -2.17
N SER A 45 3.69 19.69 -0.95
CA SER A 45 4.13 20.90 -0.28
C SER A 45 4.30 20.66 1.20
N GLY A 46 5.22 21.39 1.82
CA GLY A 46 5.46 21.27 3.24
C GLY A 46 6.63 22.10 3.73
N GLN A 47 7.03 21.80 4.95
CA GLN A 47 8.18 22.38 5.61
C GLN A 47 9.22 21.30 5.89
N ILE A 48 10.48 21.60 5.63
CA ILE A 48 11.60 20.70 5.91
C ILE A 48 12.71 21.46 6.61
N LEU A 49 13.18 20.92 7.73
CA LEU A 49 14.41 21.36 8.36
C LEU A 49 15.58 20.57 7.75
N PRO A 50 16.55 21.23 7.08
CA PRO A 50 17.68 20.56 6.45
C PRO A 50 18.42 19.66 7.45
N THR A 51 18.49 18.36 7.15
CA THR A 51 19.07 17.35 8.02
C THR A 51 19.87 16.36 7.17
N LYS A 52 21.17 16.22 7.44
CA LYS A 52 22.04 15.32 6.67
C LYS A 52 21.49 13.90 6.69
N GLY A 53 21.34 13.31 5.49
CA GLY A 53 20.86 11.93 5.32
C GLY A 53 19.36 11.73 5.48
N LYS A 54 18.59 12.74 5.88
CA LYS A 54 17.13 12.62 6.00
C LYS A 54 16.48 12.72 4.62
N LYS A 55 15.80 11.66 4.23
CA LYS A 55 15.04 11.55 2.98
C LYS A 55 13.57 11.30 3.31
N TYR A 56 12.69 11.86 2.51
CA TYR A 56 11.25 11.60 2.51
C TYR A 56 10.88 10.90 1.22
N TYR A 57 9.98 9.93 1.31
CA TYR A 57 9.63 9.05 0.20
C TYR A 57 8.14 9.12 -0.08
N VAL A 58 7.82 9.41 -1.35
CA VAL A 58 6.47 9.31 -1.89
C VAL A 58 6.44 8.36 -3.08
N THR A 59 5.29 7.75 -3.34
CA THR A 59 5.07 6.84 -4.47
C THR A 59 3.90 7.32 -5.34
N PHE A 60 4.00 7.13 -6.65
CA PHE A 60 2.96 7.42 -7.65
C PHE A 60 3.10 6.52 -8.88
N LEU A 61 2.10 6.48 -9.78
CA LEU A 61 2.22 5.77 -11.06
C LEU A 61 2.87 6.67 -12.12
N ALA A 62 3.84 6.12 -12.84
CA ALA A 62 4.48 6.75 -13.98
C ALA A 62 4.28 5.89 -15.24
N GLY A 63 3.73 6.48 -16.30
CA GLY A 63 3.68 5.90 -17.64
C GLY A 63 5.05 5.81 -18.30
N SER A 64 5.10 5.16 -19.46
CA SER A 64 6.27 5.22 -20.33
C SER A 64 6.35 6.59 -21.00
N GLY A 65 7.23 7.45 -20.52
CA GLY A 65 7.42 8.79 -21.10
C GLY A 65 8.12 9.77 -20.16
N ASN A 66 7.69 11.03 -20.20
CA ASN A 66 8.38 12.12 -19.50
C ASN A 66 7.59 12.53 -18.27
N ILE A 67 8.28 12.66 -17.15
CA ILE A 67 7.79 13.34 -15.96
C ILE A 67 8.62 14.59 -15.74
N PHE A 68 7.93 15.70 -15.46
CA PHE A 68 8.57 16.97 -15.20
C PHE A 68 8.35 17.39 -13.75
N PHE A 69 9.39 17.96 -13.16
CA PHE A 69 9.42 18.45 -11.79
C PHE A 69 9.60 19.97 -11.81
N ASP A 70 8.61 20.69 -11.32
CA ASP A 70 8.75 22.10 -10.96
C ASP A 70 8.95 22.17 -9.44
N VAL A 71 10.11 22.63 -9.00
CA VAL A 71 10.47 22.73 -7.58
C VAL A 71 10.61 24.19 -7.19
N ASN A 72 9.93 24.59 -6.13
CA ASN A 72 10.00 25.92 -5.54
C ASN A 72 10.36 25.82 -4.05
N ILE A 73 11.30 26.64 -3.58
CA ILE A 73 11.82 26.67 -2.22
C ILE A 73 11.75 28.11 -1.69
N ALA A 74 11.22 28.28 -0.47
CA ALA A 74 11.18 29.54 0.24
C ALA A 74 11.63 29.38 1.71
N PRO A 75 12.31 30.37 2.31
CA PRO A 75 12.61 31.70 1.77
C PRO A 75 13.81 31.70 0.80
N LYS A 76 13.99 32.80 0.06
CA LYS A 76 14.96 32.92 -1.06
C LYS A 76 16.42 32.89 -0.63
N ASP A 77 16.64 33.17 0.63
CA ASP A 77 17.89 33.30 1.36
C ASP A 77 18.24 32.01 2.10
N ASN A 78 18.08 30.87 1.42
CA ASN A 78 18.44 29.53 1.89
C ASN A 78 19.97 29.27 1.88
N LYS A 79 20.79 30.29 2.18
CA LYS A 79 22.26 30.35 1.92
C LYS A 79 23.12 29.21 2.48
N GLY A 80 22.55 28.24 3.18
CA GLY A 80 23.22 26.97 3.40
C GLY A 80 22.28 25.80 3.54
N ALA A 81 21.41 25.59 2.56
CA ALA A 81 20.76 24.30 2.37
C ALA A 81 20.72 23.94 0.88
N VAL A 82 20.86 22.65 0.59
CA VAL A 82 20.67 22.11 -0.75
C VAL A 82 19.44 21.24 -0.74
N PHE A 83 18.42 21.64 -1.51
CA PHE A 83 17.26 20.78 -1.74
C PHE A 83 17.58 19.79 -2.85
N PHE A 84 17.20 18.53 -2.67
CA PHE A 84 17.45 17.49 -3.67
C PHE A 84 16.24 16.58 -3.83
N TRP A 85 16.15 15.96 -5.00
CA TRP A 85 15.19 14.91 -5.30
C TRP A 85 15.80 13.85 -6.21
N GLN A 86 15.30 12.64 -6.06
CA GLN A 86 15.76 11.46 -6.78
C GLN A 86 14.53 10.60 -7.09
N VAL A 87 14.44 10.08 -8.32
CA VAL A 87 13.38 9.14 -8.70
C VAL A 87 13.98 7.75 -8.84
N TYR A 88 13.31 6.75 -8.29
CA TYR A 88 13.72 5.34 -8.35
C TYR A 88 12.62 4.50 -8.95
N ARG A 89 13.01 3.38 -9.56
CA ARG A 89 12.05 2.40 -10.08
C ARG A 89 11.28 1.69 -8.97
N ASN A 90 11.91 1.49 -7.81
CA ASN A 90 11.31 0.79 -6.66
C ASN A 90 12.08 1.09 -5.37
N ALA A 91 11.59 0.57 -4.24
CA ALA A 91 12.20 0.73 -2.92
C ALA A 91 13.60 0.10 -2.81
N THR A 92 13.85 -1.02 -3.47
CA THR A 92 15.17 -1.69 -3.46
C THR A 92 16.24 -0.81 -4.10
N ASP A 93 15.92 -0.15 -5.22
CA ASP A 93 16.83 0.78 -5.89
C ASP A 93 17.09 2.01 -5.02
N ALA A 94 16.09 2.47 -4.26
CA ALA A 94 16.24 3.57 -3.32
C ALA A 94 17.17 3.24 -2.14
N VAL A 95 17.13 2.01 -1.62
CA VAL A 95 18.07 1.54 -0.58
C VAL A 95 19.49 1.46 -1.13
N LYS A 96 19.66 1.12 -2.41
CA LYS A 96 20.96 1.06 -3.10
C LYS A 96 21.43 2.41 -3.66
N ASP A 97 20.63 3.48 -3.50
CA ASP A 97 20.87 4.81 -4.07
C ASP A 97 21.17 4.77 -5.59
N ASN A 98 20.36 4.00 -6.34
CA ASN A 98 20.46 3.86 -7.80
C ASN A 98 19.29 4.57 -8.51
N PRO A 99 19.29 5.91 -8.60
CA PRO A 99 18.18 6.67 -9.15
C PRO A 99 18.12 6.60 -10.69
N LEU A 100 16.90 6.66 -11.23
CA LEU A 100 16.63 6.87 -12.66
C LEU A 100 17.01 8.29 -13.09
N CYS A 101 16.75 9.27 -12.22
CA CYS A 101 17.08 10.67 -12.43
C CYS A 101 17.23 11.37 -11.08
N THR A 102 18.00 12.46 -11.08
CA THR A 102 18.29 13.25 -9.89
C THR A 102 18.26 14.72 -10.22
N GLY A 103 17.84 15.54 -9.26
CA GLY A 103 18.00 16.99 -9.34
C GLY A 103 18.36 17.58 -7.98
N ASN A 104 18.92 18.78 -8.02
CA ASN A 104 19.18 19.59 -6.85
C ASN A 104 18.91 21.07 -7.16
N LEU A 105 18.63 21.85 -6.10
CA LEU A 105 18.63 23.32 -6.11
C LEU A 105 19.70 23.76 -5.11
N TYR A 106 20.71 24.47 -5.61
CA TYR A 106 21.74 25.12 -4.79
C TYR A 106 21.65 26.63 -5.00
N LEU A 107 21.34 27.39 -3.94
CA LEU A 107 21.16 28.86 -3.97
C LEU A 107 20.02 29.36 -4.89
N GLU A 108 19.39 28.46 -5.64
CA GLU A 108 18.20 28.70 -6.44
C GLU A 108 16.94 28.49 -5.60
N VAL A 109 15.91 29.28 -5.90
CA VAL A 109 14.58 29.17 -5.29
C VAL A 109 13.59 28.43 -6.15
N GLU A 110 13.86 28.32 -7.44
CA GLU A 110 12.92 27.77 -8.39
C GLU A 110 13.68 27.04 -9.49
N LYS A 111 13.27 25.80 -9.77
CA LYS A 111 13.68 25.05 -10.95
C LYS A 111 12.44 24.57 -11.66
N LYS A 112 12.29 24.92 -12.94
CA LYS A 112 11.13 24.53 -13.76
C LYS A 112 11.51 23.48 -14.78
N GLY A 113 10.60 22.55 -15.00
CA GLY A 113 10.65 21.59 -16.09
C GLY A 113 11.80 20.59 -16.00
N ASP A 114 12.32 20.30 -14.80
CA ASP A 114 13.39 19.31 -14.68
C ASP A 114 12.86 17.94 -15.11
N LYS A 115 13.51 17.33 -16.09
CA LYS A 115 12.93 16.23 -16.86
C LYS A 115 13.47 14.89 -16.38
N CYS A 116 12.57 13.95 -16.11
CA CYS A 116 12.88 12.55 -15.84
C CYS A 116 12.22 11.66 -16.89
N VAL A 117 13.02 10.84 -17.58
CA VAL A 117 12.52 9.88 -18.57
C VAL A 117 12.32 8.53 -17.89
N ILE A 118 11.10 8.01 -17.94
CA ILE A 118 10.74 6.72 -17.34
C ILE A 118 10.39 5.75 -18.46
N THR A 119 11.15 4.66 -18.55
CA THR A 119 10.86 3.54 -19.46
C THR A 119 10.24 2.41 -18.66
N THR A 120 8.99 2.09 -18.98
CA THR A 120 8.27 0.96 -18.40
C THR A 120 8.19 -0.22 -19.39
N PRO A 121 8.41 -1.46 -18.91
CA PRO A 121 8.02 -2.66 -19.63
C PRO A 121 6.56 -2.56 -20.11
N ASP A 122 6.33 -2.92 -21.37
CA ASP A 122 5.00 -3.00 -22.00
C ASP A 122 4.21 -1.68 -22.09
N LYS A 123 4.87 -0.52 -21.90
CA LYS A 123 4.26 0.82 -21.90
C LYS A 123 3.14 1.00 -20.86
N LYS A 124 3.04 0.11 -19.86
CA LYS A 124 2.06 0.24 -18.78
C LYS A 124 2.59 1.17 -17.68
N PRO A 125 1.73 1.95 -17.00
CA PRO A 125 2.15 2.71 -15.84
C PRO A 125 2.73 1.80 -14.75
N GLN A 126 3.82 2.22 -14.13
CA GLN A 126 4.46 1.52 -13.02
C GLN A 126 4.57 2.43 -11.81
N ALA A 127 4.45 1.85 -10.61
CA ALA A 127 4.75 2.56 -9.39
C ALA A 127 6.23 2.95 -9.38
N VAL A 128 6.51 4.22 -9.12
CA VAL A 128 7.86 4.77 -8.96
C VAL A 128 7.95 5.51 -7.65
N LEU A 129 9.17 5.62 -7.14
CA LEU A 129 9.46 6.25 -5.87
C LEU A 129 10.14 7.60 -6.10
N LEU A 130 9.59 8.68 -5.55
CA LEU A 130 10.29 9.96 -5.44
C LEU A 130 10.81 10.12 -4.02
N SER A 131 12.12 10.24 -3.91
CA SER A 131 12.78 10.71 -2.69
C SER A 131 13.05 12.20 -2.80
N PHE A 132 12.88 12.94 -1.71
CA PHE A 132 13.33 14.32 -1.60
C PHE A 132 13.84 14.62 -0.20
N GLY A 133 14.64 15.68 -0.08
CA GLY A 133 15.18 16.11 1.20
C GLY A 133 15.97 17.40 1.07
N ALA A 134 16.54 17.84 2.19
CA ALA A 134 17.46 18.95 2.21
C ALA A 134 18.60 18.64 3.17
N TYR A 135 19.84 18.96 2.79
CA TYR A 135 20.98 18.89 3.68
C TYR A 135 21.55 20.29 3.94
N PRO A 136 22.01 20.56 5.18
CA PRO A 136 22.57 21.86 5.53
C PRO A 136 24.01 21.98 5.01
N ASN A 137 24.34 23.16 4.48
CA ASN A 137 25.68 23.67 4.23
C ASN A 137 26.08 24.78 5.22
N SER A 138 25.12 25.34 5.96
CA SER A 138 25.33 26.29 7.07
C SER A 138 24.26 26.04 8.16
N ASP A 139 24.06 27.01 9.05
CA ASP A 139 22.97 26.96 10.04
C ASP A 139 21.61 26.68 9.36
N PRO A 140 20.93 25.58 9.74
CA PRO A 140 19.74 25.13 9.04
C PRO A 140 18.56 26.07 9.28
N VAL A 141 17.97 26.57 8.20
CA VAL A 141 16.71 27.32 8.21
C VAL A 141 15.58 26.41 7.74
N MET A 142 14.39 26.56 8.32
CA MET A 142 13.20 25.86 7.85
C MET A 142 12.90 26.25 6.40
N LEU A 143 12.81 25.27 5.50
CA LEU A 143 12.48 25.48 4.10
C LEU A 143 11.01 25.11 3.88
N ASN A 144 10.23 26.05 3.34
CA ASN A 144 8.97 25.74 2.68
C ASN A 144 9.28 25.24 1.28
N TYR A 145 8.71 24.11 0.87
CA TYR A 145 8.91 23.57 -0.46
C TYR A 145 7.58 23.28 -1.14
N THR A 146 7.60 23.37 -2.47
CA THR A 146 6.56 22.85 -3.36
C THR A 146 7.22 22.09 -4.48
N ILE A 147 6.81 20.84 -4.71
CA ILE A 147 7.16 20.04 -5.89
C ILE A 147 5.88 19.81 -6.67
N LYS A 148 5.84 20.22 -7.93
CA LYS A 148 4.73 19.95 -8.84
C LYS A 148 5.17 18.98 -9.93
N LEU A 149 4.39 17.93 -10.09
CA LEU A 149 4.55 16.90 -11.12
C LEU A 149 3.68 17.23 -12.33
N SER A 150 4.22 17.00 -13.53
CA SER A 150 3.45 17.00 -14.78
C SER A 150 3.99 15.97 -15.77
N GLY A 151 3.28 15.74 -16.87
CA GLY A 151 3.57 14.69 -17.85
C GLY A 151 2.84 13.39 -17.54
N ASP A 152 3.48 12.25 -17.76
CA ASP A 152 2.89 10.90 -17.70
C ASP A 152 2.75 10.34 -16.28
N TRP A 153 2.42 11.18 -15.30
CA TRP A 153 2.17 10.75 -13.93
C TRP A 153 0.66 10.50 -13.69
N GLN A 154 0.35 9.59 -12.77
CA GLN A 154 -1.00 9.36 -12.27
C GLN A 154 -0.95 9.16 -10.76
N ALA A 155 -1.96 9.67 -10.05
CA ALA A 155 -2.15 9.31 -8.65
C ALA A 155 -2.31 7.80 -8.56
N LEU A 156 -1.65 7.18 -7.58
CA LEU A 156 -2.09 5.85 -7.18
C LEU A 156 -3.48 6.09 -6.60
N SER A 157 -4.51 5.54 -7.24
CA SER A 157 -5.80 5.41 -6.56
C SER A 157 -5.54 4.72 -5.23
N ASP A 158 -6.41 4.87 -4.22
CA ASP A 158 -6.24 4.16 -2.94
C ASP A 158 -6.14 2.61 -3.14
N SER A 159 -6.41 2.12 -4.36
CA SER A 159 -6.21 0.74 -4.83
C SER A 159 -4.81 0.40 -5.38
N ALA A 160 -3.89 1.35 -5.47
CA ALA A 160 -2.56 1.18 -6.06
C ALA A 160 -1.42 1.60 -5.11
N THR A 161 -1.68 1.71 -3.81
CA THR A 161 -0.57 1.59 -2.84
C THR A 161 0.10 0.23 -3.06
N SER A 162 1.33 0.03 -2.61
CA SER A 162 2.12 -1.21 -2.68
C SER A 162 1.50 -2.39 -1.89
N ALA A 163 0.23 -2.62 -2.11
CA ALA A 163 -0.69 -3.33 -1.27
C ALA A 163 -0.59 -4.80 -1.61
N VAL A 164 0.08 -5.51 -0.70
CA VAL A 164 -0.06 -6.94 -0.45
C VAL A 164 -0.73 -7.70 -1.60
N ASP A 165 0.07 -8.30 -2.48
CA ASP A 165 -0.46 -9.31 -3.40
C ASP A 165 -0.54 -10.61 -2.62
N LEU A 166 -1.77 -11.08 -2.35
CA LEU A 166 -2.01 -12.36 -1.72
C LEU A 166 -2.12 -13.44 -2.78
N SER A 167 -1.77 -14.64 -2.39
CA SER A 167 -2.07 -15.82 -3.20
C SER A 167 -2.18 -17.03 -2.28
N MET A 168 -2.62 -18.16 -2.82
CA MET A 168 -2.57 -19.42 -2.08
C MET A 168 -1.89 -20.51 -2.86
N ARG A 169 -1.36 -21.50 -2.12
CA ARG A 169 -0.95 -22.76 -2.73
C ARG A 169 -2.19 -23.36 -3.39
N ARG A 170 -2.04 -23.86 -4.63
CA ARG A 170 -3.15 -24.45 -5.39
C ARG A 170 -3.50 -25.86 -4.90
N ALA A 171 -3.65 -26.03 -3.59
CA ALA A 171 -3.98 -27.28 -2.93
C ALA A 171 -4.76 -27.01 -1.62
N VAL A 172 -5.77 -27.85 -1.35
CA VAL A 172 -6.46 -27.90 -0.05
C VAL A 172 -6.21 -29.27 0.58
N TYR A 173 -5.67 -29.28 1.80
CA TYR A 173 -5.34 -30.48 2.56
C TYR A 173 -6.49 -30.86 3.49
N PHE A 174 -6.79 -32.15 3.64
CA PHE A 174 -7.94 -32.62 4.43
C PHE A 174 -7.51 -33.58 5.54
N ALA A 175 -7.66 -33.14 6.79
CA ALA A 175 -7.40 -33.96 7.98
C ALA A 175 -8.72 -34.39 8.67
N THR A 176 -8.72 -35.57 9.28
CA THR A 176 -9.86 -36.14 10.02
C THR A 176 -9.91 -35.71 11.49
N GLY A 177 -8.77 -35.24 12.03
CA GLY A 177 -8.64 -34.69 13.37
C GLY A 177 -8.40 -33.19 13.36
N TYR A 178 -8.63 -32.54 14.50
CA TYR A 178 -8.27 -31.13 14.68
C TYR A 178 -6.76 -30.94 14.51
N THR A 179 -6.36 -29.99 13.67
CA THR A 179 -4.96 -29.59 13.52
C THR A 179 -4.84 -28.08 13.67
N LYS A 180 -3.81 -27.62 14.38
CA LYS A 180 -3.47 -26.19 14.49
C LYS A 180 -2.70 -25.67 13.27
N SER A 181 -2.09 -26.58 12.50
CA SER A 181 -1.28 -26.31 11.32
C SER A 181 -1.65 -27.24 10.18
N VAL A 182 -1.25 -26.87 8.97
CA VAL A 182 -1.51 -27.67 7.77
C VAL A 182 -0.60 -28.90 7.77
N ASN A 183 -1.19 -30.09 7.79
CA ASN A 183 -0.43 -31.33 7.66
C ASN A 183 -0.30 -31.72 6.17
N THR A 184 0.88 -31.51 5.59
CA THR A 184 1.14 -31.81 4.17
C THR A 184 1.23 -33.29 3.85
N SER A 185 1.26 -34.18 4.84
CA SER A 185 1.18 -35.64 4.64
C SER A 185 -0.25 -36.13 4.47
N THR A 186 -1.25 -35.26 4.68
CA THR A 186 -2.67 -35.63 4.52
C THR A 186 -3.10 -35.60 3.05
N PRO A 187 -4.16 -36.32 2.70
CA PRO A 187 -4.74 -36.24 1.36
C PRO A 187 -5.12 -34.79 1.01
N TYR A 188 -4.87 -34.37 -0.24
CA TYR A 188 -5.18 -33.03 -0.72
C TYR A 188 -5.86 -33.05 -2.10
N ALA A 189 -6.59 -31.99 -2.40
CA ALA A 189 -7.19 -31.75 -3.72
C ALA A 189 -6.52 -30.55 -4.40
N THR A 190 -6.43 -30.56 -5.73
CA THR A 190 -5.96 -29.42 -6.54
C THR A 190 -6.95 -29.14 -7.68
N PRO A 191 -6.88 -27.98 -8.35
CA PRO A 191 -7.69 -27.73 -9.54
C PRO A 191 -7.45 -28.80 -10.61
N GLY A 192 -8.52 -29.46 -11.04
CA GLY A 192 -8.45 -30.54 -12.04
C GLY A 192 -8.01 -31.90 -11.50
N GLN A 193 -7.61 -32.02 -10.23
CA GLN A 193 -7.35 -33.29 -9.56
C GLN A 193 -8.23 -33.39 -8.31
N PRO A 194 -9.47 -33.88 -8.46
CA PRO A 194 -10.36 -34.06 -7.32
C PRO A 194 -9.82 -35.10 -6.36
N ILE A 195 -10.23 -34.99 -5.10
CA ILE A 195 -9.92 -36.00 -4.08
C ILE A 195 -11.16 -36.78 -3.70
N THR A 196 -10.96 -38.05 -3.32
CA THR A 196 -11.96 -38.86 -2.65
C THR A 196 -11.64 -38.98 -1.17
N LEU A 197 -12.56 -38.58 -0.31
CA LEU A 197 -12.52 -38.78 1.14
C LEU A 197 -13.43 -39.95 1.51
N ASN A 198 -13.02 -40.77 2.49
CA ASN A 198 -13.77 -41.94 2.94
C ASN A 198 -14.33 -41.70 4.34
N ARG A 199 -15.64 -41.90 4.51
CA ARG A 199 -16.35 -41.75 5.79
C ARG A 199 -15.81 -42.68 6.87
N ALA A 200 -15.40 -43.89 6.53
CA ALA A 200 -14.85 -44.87 7.48
C ALA A 200 -13.60 -44.34 8.22
N ASN A 201 -12.88 -43.40 7.63
CA ASN A 201 -11.65 -42.84 8.19
C ASN A 201 -11.89 -41.62 9.10
N ASN A 202 -13.13 -41.14 9.21
CA ASN A 202 -13.46 -39.92 9.94
C ASN A 202 -14.48 -40.18 11.05
N LYS A 203 -14.06 -39.96 12.31
CA LYS A 203 -14.92 -40.13 13.49
C LYS A 203 -15.97 -39.03 13.64
N ARG A 204 -15.93 -37.96 12.84
CA ARG A 204 -16.82 -36.79 12.89
C ARG A 204 -17.79 -36.78 11.71
N CYS A 205 -18.50 -37.89 11.52
CA CYS A 205 -19.49 -38.04 10.47
C CYS A 205 -20.90 -38.11 11.06
N GLY A 206 -21.82 -37.32 10.50
CA GLY A 206 -23.25 -37.50 10.64
C GLY A 206 -23.79 -38.43 9.55
N LYS A 207 -25.12 -38.58 9.47
CA LYS A 207 -25.75 -39.47 8.47
C LYS A 207 -25.44 -39.08 7.01
N ALA A 208 -25.42 -37.78 6.71
CA ALA A 208 -25.30 -37.27 5.33
C ALA A 208 -24.01 -36.49 5.04
N SER A 209 -23.16 -36.26 6.06
CA SER A 209 -21.98 -35.41 5.92
C SER A 209 -20.90 -35.76 6.93
N CYS A 210 -19.69 -35.24 6.75
CA CYS A 210 -18.60 -35.32 7.71
C CYS A 210 -17.88 -33.97 7.85
N VAL A 211 -17.34 -33.73 9.04
CA VAL A 211 -16.48 -32.56 9.30
C VAL A 211 -15.03 -32.94 9.05
N TYR A 212 -14.38 -32.27 8.10
CA TYR A 212 -12.94 -32.37 7.83
C TYR A 212 -12.25 -31.05 8.16
N TRP A 213 -11.00 -31.11 8.60
CA TRP A 213 -10.17 -29.93 8.76
C TRP A 213 -9.46 -29.63 7.46
N ALA A 214 -9.91 -28.56 6.78
CA ALA A 214 -9.30 -28.06 5.57
C ALA A 214 -8.11 -27.17 5.92
N GLY A 215 -6.94 -27.48 5.36
CA GLY A 215 -5.71 -26.74 5.50
C GLY A 215 -5.30 -26.05 4.21
N VAL A 216 -4.90 -24.78 4.28
CA VAL A 216 -4.39 -23.99 3.16
C VAL A 216 -3.17 -23.16 3.54
N PHE A 217 -2.28 -22.94 2.57
CA PHE A 217 -1.14 -22.02 2.68
C PHE A 217 -1.47 -20.75 1.92
N ILE A 218 -1.28 -19.60 2.57
CA ILE A 218 -1.51 -18.27 2.02
C ILE A 218 -0.18 -17.55 1.98
N PHE A 219 0.08 -16.88 0.88
CA PHE A 219 1.32 -16.17 0.61
C PHE A 219 1.04 -14.68 0.49
N ARG A 220 2.03 -13.86 0.83
CA ARG A 220 2.06 -12.43 0.50
C ARG A 220 3.37 -12.05 -0.16
N ASN A 221 3.34 -11.12 -1.11
CA ASN A 221 4.54 -10.64 -1.79
C ASN A 221 5.44 -9.76 -0.89
N SER A 222 4.84 -8.94 -0.03
CA SER A 222 5.52 -8.03 0.90
C SER A 222 5.70 -8.69 2.27
N THR A 223 6.82 -8.39 2.95
CA THR A 223 7.07 -8.84 4.34
C THR A 223 6.84 -7.73 5.36
N ALA A 224 6.48 -6.54 4.92
CA ALA A 224 6.40 -5.36 5.77
C ALA A 224 5.20 -5.44 6.71
N GLY A 225 5.49 -5.38 8.01
CA GLY A 225 4.51 -5.26 9.08
C GLY A 225 3.67 -6.53 9.30
N ASN A 226 2.93 -6.51 10.40
CA ASN A 226 1.90 -7.48 10.66
C ASN A 226 0.72 -7.26 9.71
N LEU A 227 0.09 -8.33 9.24
CA LEU A 227 -1.08 -8.26 8.37
C LEU A 227 -2.12 -9.30 8.77
N LYS A 228 -3.37 -8.87 8.91
CA LYS A 228 -4.51 -9.74 9.15
C LYS A 228 -5.35 -9.84 7.89
N VAL A 229 -5.56 -11.07 7.43
CA VAL A 229 -6.24 -11.35 6.17
C VAL A 229 -7.48 -12.20 6.44
N PRO A 230 -8.70 -11.72 6.10
CA PRO A 230 -9.89 -12.55 6.19
C PRO A 230 -9.88 -13.62 5.10
N VAL A 231 -10.29 -14.83 5.45
CA VAL A 231 -10.38 -15.97 4.55
C VAL A 231 -11.73 -16.63 4.73
N LYS A 232 -12.38 -16.98 3.62
CA LYS A 232 -13.65 -17.69 3.61
C LYS A 232 -13.47 -19.04 2.91
N ILE A 233 -13.99 -20.09 3.53
CA ILE A 233 -14.03 -21.44 2.97
C ILE A 233 -15.49 -21.86 2.87
N THR A 234 -15.94 -22.14 1.65
CA THR A 234 -17.30 -22.60 1.34
C THR A 234 -17.26 -24.07 0.94
N SER A 235 -18.11 -24.89 1.57
CA SER A 235 -18.31 -26.29 1.19
C SER A 235 -19.67 -26.80 1.64
N GLY A 236 -20.26 -27.72 0.88
CA GLY A 236 -21.51 -28.38 1.24
C GLY A 236 -22.69 -27.43 1.48
N GLY A 237 -22.68 -26.24 0.85
CA GLY A 237 -23.68 -25.18 1.05
C GLY A 237 -23.46 -24.30 2.29
N SER A 238 -22.41 -24.55 3.08
CA SER A 238 -22.04 -23.76 4.26
C SER A 238 -20.76 -22.96 4.03
N SER A 239 -20.66 -21.78 4.64
CA SER A 239 -19.46 -20.94 4.62
C SER A 239 -18.86 -20.83 6.01
N GLN A 240 -17.54 -20.86 6.09
CA GLN A 240 -16.75 -20.64 7.30
C GLN A 240 -15.79 -19.50 7.06
N THR A 241 -15.75 -18.52 7.96
CA THR A 241 -14.77 -17.43 7.91
C THR A 241 -13.72 -17.61 8.99
N ALA A 242 -12.52 -17.12 8.69
CA ALA A 242 -11.39 -17.07 9.59
C ALA A 242 -10.52 -15.86 9.25
N THR A 243 -9.58 -15.54 10.13
CA THR A 243 -8.54 -14.56 9.86
C THR A 243 -7.20 -15.25 10.00
N VAL A 244 -6.36 -15.12 8.99
CA VAL A 244 -4.96 -15.52 9.06
C VAL A 244 -4.11 -14.28 9.38
N GLU A 245 -3.07 -14.47 10.19
CA GLU A 245 -2.15 -13.41 10.57
C GLU A 245 -0.76 -13.70 10.02
N PHE A 246 -0.21 -12.74 9.29
CA PHE A 246 1.19 -12.70 8.95
C PHE A 246 1.90 -11.84 10.00
N THR A 247 2.91 -12.39 10.64
CA THR A 247 3.85 -11.62 11.45
C THR A 247 4.79 -10.82 10.54
N ASP A 248 5.31 -9.71 11.04
CA ASP A 248 6.36 -8.94 10.38
C ASP A 248 7.52 -9.85 9.95
N GLY A 249 8.03 -9.65 8.74
CA GLY A 249 9.03 -10.52 8.12
C GLY A 249 8.50 -11.82 7.49
N SER A 250 7.29 -12.28 7.80
CA SER A 250 6.76 -13.53 7.23
C SER A 250 6.18 -13.34 5.83
N LYS A 251 6.37 -14.32 4.93
CA LYS A 251 5.70 -14.40 3.62
C LYS A 251 4.62 -15.47 3.53
N ILE A 252 4.53 -16.34 4.53
CA ILE A 252 3.68 -17.52 4.50
C ILE A 252 2.86 -17.53 5.78
N ALA A 253 1.57 -17.80 5.64
CA ALA A 253 0.72 -18.10 6.76
C ALA A 253 -0.15 -19.31 6.45
N GLU A 254 -0.52 -20.02 7.51
CA GLU A 254 -1.28 -21.25 7.45
C GLU A 254 -2.67 -21.03 8.04
N LEU A 255 -3.67 -21.63 7.42
CA LEU A 255 -5.02 -21.67 7.96
C LEU A 255 -5.52 -23.11 7.97
N THR A 256 -6.05 -23.53 9.12
CA THR A 256 -6.87 -24.74 9.25
C THR A 256 -8.26 -24.40 9.74
N LYS A 257 -9.29 -24.96 9.11
CA LYS A 257 -10.69 -24.75 9.51
C LYS A 257 -11.52 -26.01 9.32
N GLY A 258 -12.34 -26.33 10.30
CA GLY A 258 -13.34 -27.40 10.18
C GLY A 258 -14.43 -27.01 9.18
N ILE A 259 -14.61 -27.81 8.15
CA ILE A 259 -15.65 -27.65 7.12
C ILE A 259 -16.47 -28.91 6.97
N THR A 260 -17.72 -28.75 6.55
CA THR A 260 -18.64 -29.86 6.32
C THR A 260 -18.59 -30.29 4.86
N ILE A 261 -18.34 -31.57 4.61
CA ILE A 261 -18.44 -32.20 3.29
C ILE A 261 -19.66 -33.11 3.28
N ASN A 262 -20.59 -32.91 2.33
CA ASN A 262 -21.78 -33.76 2.18
C ASN A 262 -21.44 -35.03 1.40
N ASN A 263 -22.25 -36.08 1.50
CA ASN A 263 -22.09 -37.28 0.66
C ASN A 263 -22.12 -36.91 -0.84
N GLY A 264 -21.30 -37.59 -1.63
CA GLY A 264 -21.14 -37.28 -3.06
C GLY A 264 -20.12 -36.17 -3.33
N THR A 265 -20.21 -35.56 -4.51
CA THR A 265 -19.25 -34.54 -4.97
C THR A 265 -19.63 -33.15 -4.45
N ASN A 266 -18.66 -32.46 -3.85
CA ASN A 266 -18.78 -31.12 -3.31
C ASN A 266 -17.77 -30.20 -3.99
N LYS A 267 -18.14 -28.93 -4.17
CA LYS A 267 -17.18 -27.87 -4.47
C LYS A 267 -16.70 -27.26 -3.16
N VAL A 268 -15.38 -27.22 -2.99
CA VAL A 268 -14.73 -26.45 -1.93
C VAL A 268 -14.14 -25.20 -2.57
N VAL A 269 -14.59 -24.04 -2.10
CA VAL A 269 -14.11 -22.73 -2.57
C VAL A 269 -13.42 -22.03 -1.41
N VAL A 270 -12.17 -21.65 -1.61
CA VAL A 270 -11.38 -20.85 -0.68
C VAL A 270 -11.19 -19.47 -1.29
N GLU A 271 -11.54 -18.43 -0.54
CA GLU A 271 -11.47 -17.03 -0.94
C GLU A 271 -10.61 -16.26 0.08
N ILE A 272 -9.52 -15.66 -0.38
CA ILE A 272 -8.71 -14.72 0.39
C ILE A 272 -9.26 -13.31 0.19
N ASP A 273 -9.37 -12.55 1.29
CA ASP A 273 -9.92 -11.19 1.32
C ASP A 273 -11.21 -11.06 0.49
N PRO A 274 -12.26 -11.82 0.84
CA PRO A 274 -13.50 -11.88 0.05
C PRO A 274 -14.21 -10.51 -0.03
N ASP A 275 -13.96 -9.62 0.93
CA ASP A 275 -14.58 -8.30 1.00
C ASP A 275 -13.77 -7.19 0.30
N ASN A 276 -12.61 -7.52 -0.29
CA ASN A 276 -11.74 -6.55 -0.97
C ASN A 276 -11.23 -5.40 -0.08
N LYS A 277 -10.81 -5.72 1.13
CA LYS A 277 -10.34 -4.72 2.10
C LYS A 277 -8.85 -4.41 1.95
N LEU A 278 -8.08 -5.27 1.30
CA LEU A 278 -6.60 -5.18 1.28
C LEU A 278 -6.04 -4.59 -0.02
N GLY A 279 -6.88 -4.29 -1.01
CA GLY A 279 -6.50 -3.52 -2.20
C GLY A 279 -5.37 -4.16 -3.02
N GLU A 280 -5.57 -5.36 -3.55
CA GLU A 280 -4.47 -6.16 -4.11
C GLU A 280 -4.34 -6.02 -5.63
N ALA A 281 -3.11 -6.19 -6.15
CA ALA A 281 -2.80 -6.02 -7.56
C ALA A 281 -3.39 -7.13 -8.46
N ASN A 282 -3.44 -8.36 -7.95
CA ASN A 282 -4.06 -9.50 -8.62
C ASN A 282 -5.12 -10.07 -7.69
N ARG A 283 -6.38 -10.11 -8.13
CA ARG A 283 -7.48 -10.72 -7.36
C ARG A 283 -7.82 -12.13 -7.83
N GLN A 284 -7.35 -12.52 -9.01
CA GLN A 284 -7.70 -13.81 -9.62
C GLN A 284 -6.98 -14.98 -8.95
N ASN A 285 -5.88 -14.72 -8.24
CA ASN A 285 -5.11 -15.67 -7.44
C ASN A 285 -5.68 -15.86 -6.01
N ASN A 286 -6.70 -15.11 -5.62
CA ASN A 286 -7.31 -15.17 -4.28
C ASN A 286 -8.44 -16.17 -4.15
N THR A 287 -8.84 -16.80 -5.26
CA THR A 287 -9.87 -17.84 -5.25
C THR A 287 -9.29 -19.18 -5.70
N LEU A 288 -9.52 -20.20 -4.90
CA LEU A 288 -9.23 -21.59 -5.24
C LEU A 288 -10.50 -22.41 -5.14
N THR A 289 -10.83 -23.09 -6.24
CA THR A 289 -11.93 -24.05 -6.29
C THR A 289 -11.37 -25.43 -6.55
N VAL A 290 -11.75 -26.40 -5.72
CA VAL A 290 -11.42 -27.82 -5.88
C VAL A 290 -12.67 -28.67 -5.69
N ASP A 291 -12.69 -29.83 -6.35
CA ASP A 291 -13.77 -30.81 -6.21
C ASP A 291 -13.36 -31.90 -5.21
N VAL A 292 -14.28 -32.26 -4.32
CA VAL A 292 -14.08 -33.24 -3.24
C VAL A 292 -15.26 -34.19 -3.18
N THR A 293 -14.99 -35.49 -3.32
CA THR A 293 -16.03 -36.52 -3.24
C THR A 293 -15.97 -37.23 -1.91
N LEU A 294 -17.06 -37.20 -1.15
CA LEU A 294 -17.20 -38.03 0.05
C LEU A 294 -17.90 -39.34 -0.31
N LYS A 295 -17.16 -40.45 -0.20
CA LYS A 295 -17.74 -41.78 -0.37
C LYS A 295 -18.45 -42.24 0.91
N PRO A 296 -19.62 -42.89 0.78
CA PRO A 296 -20.37 -43.55 1.87
C PRO A 296 -19.51 -44.32 2.85
#